data_AF-A0AAW9IXT4-F1
#
_entry.id   AF-A0AAW9IXT4-F1
#
_cell.length_a   1.000
_cell.length_b   1.000
_cell.length_c   1.000
_cell.angle_alpha   90.00
_cell.angle_beta   90.00
_cell.angle_gamma   90.00
#
_symmetry.space_group_name_H-M   'P 1'
#
loop_
_entity.id
_entity.type
_entity.pdbx_description
1 polymer ?
#
loop_
_entity_poly.entity_id
_entity_poly.type
_entity_poly.pdbx_seq_one_letter_code
_entity_poly.pdbx_strand_id
1 'polypeptide(L)' 'VDEVNYSKILRKELFDQAYAVKGNLKPNDIYFFVPSLILGGKESVELIDKGNANVHQSLLFQLGK' A
#
# COMPACT_ATOMS: atom_id res chain seq x y z
N VAL A 1 15.41 9.97 -24.75
CA VAL A 1 15.04 8.96 -23.74
C VAL A 1 14.33 9.73 -22.66
N ASP A 2 13.02 9.59 -22.55
CA ASP A 2 12.24 10.30 -21.54
C ASP A 2 12.81 9.97 -20.17
N GLU A 3 13.14 11.02 -19.42
CA GLU A 3 13.70 10.91 -18.09
C GLU A 3 12.63 10.32 -17.17
N VAL A 4 12.73 9.01 -16.92
CA VAL A 4 11.80 8.28 -16.07
C VAL A 4 11.83 8.91 -14.69
N ASN A 5 10.75 9.61 -14.30
CA ASN A 5 10.64 10.20 -12.98
C ASN A 5 10.37 9.09 -11.95
N TYR A 6 11.45 8.47 -11.47
CA TYR A 6 11.44 7.38 -10.51
C TYR A 6 10.66 7.73 -9.24
N SER A 7 10.62 8.99 -8.81
CA SER A 7 9.89 9.38 -7.60
C SER A 7 8.38 9.15 -7.72
N LYS A 8 7.82 9.41 -8.91
CA LYS A 8 6.40 9.23 -9.20
C LYS A 8 6.06 7.75 -9.35
N ILE A 9 6.94 6.97 -9.97
CA ILE A 9 6.77 5.51 -10.13
C ILE A 9 6.85 4.80 -8.78
N LEU A 10 7.84 5.16 -7.97
CA LEU A 10 8.03 4.58 -6.64
C LEU A 10 7.04 5.14 -5.61
N ARG A 11 6.24 6.16 -5.97
CA ARG A 11 5.30 6.85 -5.09
C ARG A 11 5.94 7.23 -3.74
N LYS A 12 7.18 7.77 -3.79
CA LYS A 12 8.03 7.96 -2.61
C LYS A 12 7.34 8.76 -1.48
N GLU A 13 6.64 9.82 -1.83
CA GLU A 13 5.92 10.65 -0.84
C GLU A 13 4.87 9.86 -0.05
N LEU A 14 4.11 9.00 -0.74
CA LEU A 14 3.10 8.16 -0.09
C LEU A 14 3.74 7.11 0.82
N PHE A 15 4.88 6.54 0.40
CA PHE A 15 5.63 5.61 1.23
C PHE A 15 6.15 6.29 2.50
N ASP A 16 6.71 7.50 2.37
CA ASP A 16 7.22 8.27 3.51
C ASP A 16 6.09 8.63 4.49
N GLN A 17 4.91 8.98 3.98
CA GLN A 17 3.71 9.22 4.80
C GLN A 17 3.24 7.95 5.53
N ALA A 18 3.18 6.81 4.82
CA ALA A 18 2.86 5.52 5.41
C ALA A 18 3.84 5.15 6.52
N TYR A 19 5.13 5.37 6.28
CA TYR A 19 6.20 5.14 7.24
C TYR A 19 6.05 6.03 8.48
N ALA A 20 5.75 7.32 8.30
CA ALA A 20 5.58 8.25 9.41
C ALA A 20 4.42 7.84 10.34
N VAL A 21 3.32 7.32 9.78
CA VAL A 21 2.12 6.97 10.55
C VAL A 21 2.17 5.54 11.12
N LYS A 22 2.71 4.59 10.36
CA LYS A 22 2.67 3.16 10.71
C LYS A 22 4.01 2.60 11.15
N GLY A 23 5.12 3.28 10.88
CA GLY A 23 6.47 2.84 11.20
C GLY A 23 6.90 1.58 10.43
N ASN A 24 8.12 1.09 10.73
CA ASN A 24 8.79 -0.02 10.03
C ASN A 24 7.89 -1.25 9.73
N LEU A 25 8.09 -1.82 8.54
CA LEU A 25 7.51 -3.11 8.13
C LEU A 25 8.36 -4.26 8.69
N LYS A 26 7.72 -5.35 9.11
CA LYS A 26 8.42 -6.62 9.38
C LYS A 26 8.70 -7.34 8.05
N PRO A 27 9.57 -8.35 8.02
CA PRO A 27 9.71 -9.19 6.84
C PRO A 27 8.35 -9.71 6.37
N ASN A 28 8.08 -9.58 5.07
CA ASN A 28 6.82 -9.91 4.40
C ASN A 28 5.63 -8.99 4.72
N ASP A 29 5.78 -7.91 5.48
CA ASP A 29 4.72 -6.91 5.60
C ASP A 29 4.76 -5.92 4.42
N ILE A 30 3.59 -5.40 4.07
CA ILE A 30 3.38 -4.29 3.13
C ILE A 30 2.49 -3.22 3.75
N TYR A 31 2.54 -2.01 3.22
CA TYR A 31 1.49 -1.03 3.43
C TYR A 31 0.34 -1.27 2.43
N PHE A 32 -0.89 -1.09 2.89
CA PHE A 32 -2.09 -1.20 2.06
C PHE A 32 -3.18 -0.25 2.56
N PHE A 33 -4.19 -0.02 1.73
CA PHE A 33 -5.37 0.75 2.12
C PHE A 33 -6.44 -0.14 2.75
N VAL A 34 -7.13 0.39 3.76
CA VAL A 34 -8.28 -0.22 4.43
C VAL A 34 -9.44 0.78 4.43
N PRO A 35 -10.58 0.48 3.79
CA PRO A 35 -10.84 -0.69 2.95
C PRO A 35 -9.91 -0.78 1.74
N SER A 36 -9.76 -1.98 1.16
CA SER A 36 -8.94 -2.15 -0.04
C SER A 36 -9.54 -1.39 -1.23
N LEU A 37 -8.69 -0.92 -2.15
CA LEU A 37 -9.13 -0.12 -3.29
C LEU A 37 -10.13 -0.87 -4.18
N ILE A 38 -9.96 -2.18 -4.36
CA ILE A 38 -10.89 -3.02 -5.12
C ILE A 38 -12.29 -3.09 -4.49
N LEU A 39 -12.40 -2.88 -3.17
CA LEU A 39 -13.66 -2.81 -2.44
C LEU A 39 -14.22 -1.37 -2.34
N GLY A 40 -13.73 -0.43 -3.15
CA GLY A 40 -14.13 0.97 -3.10
C GLY A 40 -13.42 1.80 -2.03
N GLY A 41 -12.30 1.30 -1.51
CA GLY A 41 -11.41 2.06 -0.64
C GLY A 41 -10.82 3.29 -1.32
N LYS A 42 -10.29 4.22 -0.52
CA LYS A 42 -9.73 5.49 -1.00
C LYS A 42 -8.25 5.57 -0.70
N GLU A 43 -7.49 6.15 -1.62
CA GLU A 43 -6.10 6.54 -1.38
C GLU A 43 -6.06 7.74 -0.41
N SER A 44 -5.96 7.46 0.88
CA SER A 44 -5.80 8.45 1.96
C SER A 44 -4.81 7.93 2.98
N VAL A 45 -3.95 8.80 3.50
CA VAL A 45 -2.95 8.46 4.53
C VAL A 45 -3.60 7.90 5.80
N GLU A 46 -4.79 8.42 6.14
CA GLU A 46 -5.57 7.99 7.30
C GLU A 46 -6.09 6.55 7.16
N LEU A 47 -6.20 6.06 5.92
CA LEU A 47 -6.70 4.74 5.59
C LEU A 47 -5.58 3.76 5.26
N ILE A 48 -4.32 4.13 5.51
CA ILE A 48 -3.21 3.20 5.38
C ILE A 48 -3.22 2.26 6.59
N ASP A 49 -2.88 1.00 6.34
CA ASP A 49 -2.47 0.06 7.37
C ASP A 49 -1.29 -0.79 6.90
N LYS A 50 -0.75 -1.64 7.78
CA LYS A 50 0.32 -2.57 7.43
C LYS A 50 0.06 -3.98 7.92
N GLY A 51 0.63 -4.95 7.22
CA GLY A 51 0.54 -6.36 7.58
C GLY A 51 1.03 -7.28 6.48
N ASN A 52 0.88 -8.59 6.71
CA ASN A 52 1.49 -9.62 5.88
C ASN A 52 0.96 -9.60 4.44
N ALA A 53 1.87 -9.53 3.47
CA ALA A 53 1.57 -9.46 2.04
C ALA A 53 0.82 -10.68 1.53
N ASN A 54 1.21 -11.89 1.95
CA ASN A 54 0.57 -13.13 1.50
C ASN A 54 -0.88 -13.22 1.98
N VAL A 55 -1.14 -12.82 3.24
CA VAL A 55 -2.49 -12.76 3.80
C VAL A 55 -3.32 -11.71 3.06
N HIS A 56 -2.80 -10.49 2.91
CA HIS A 56 -3.51 -9.42 2.22
C HIS A 56 -3.84 -9.81 0.77
N GLN A 57 -2.88 -10.34 0.02
CA GLN A 57 -3.07 -10.80 -1.35
C GLN A 57 -4.09 -11.95 -1.44
N SER A 58 -4.04 -12.92 -0.52
CA SER A 58 -5.01 -14.01 -0.47
C SER A 58 -6.44 -13.49 -0.27
N LEU A 59 -6.62 -12.51 0.62
CA LEU A 59 -7.92 -11.86 0.83
C LEU A 59 -8.40 -11.16 -0.44
N LEU A 60 -7.53 -10.39 -1.12
CA LEU A 60 -7.90 -9.72 -2.37
C LEU A 60 -8.35 -10.70 -3.46
N PHE A 61 -7.68 -11.85 -3.59
CA PHE A 61 -8.09 -12.89 -4.55
C PHE A 61 -9.40 -13.60 -4.19
N GLN A 62 -9.76 -13.66 -2.91
CA GLN A 62 -11.05 -14.20 -2.49
C GLN A 62 -12.19 -13.21 -2.74
N LEU A 63 -11.92 -11.92 -2.55
CA LEU A 63 -12.90 -10.83 -2.67
C LEU A 63 -13.15 -10.37 -4.11
N GLY A 64 -12.16 -10.51 -5.00
CA GLY A 64 -12.26 -10.12 -6.41
C GLY A 64 -12.94 -11.16 -7.32
N LYS A 65 -13.80 -12.04 -6.76
CA LYS A 65 -14.59 -13.02 -7.51
C LYS A 65 -16.04 -12.61 -7.66
#